data_AF-A0A0R3RJZ0-F1
#
_entry.id   AF-A0A0R3RJZ0-F1
#
_cell.length_a   1.000
_cell.length_b   1.000
_cell.length_c   1.000
_cell.angle_alpha   90.00
_cell.angle_beta   90.00
_cell.angle_gamma   90.00
#
_symmetry.space_group_name_H-M   'P 1'
#
loop_
_entity.id
_entity.type
_entity.pdbx_description
1 polymer ?
#
loop_
_entity_poly.entity_id
_entity_poly.type
_entity_poly.pdbx_seq_one_letter_code
_entity_poly.pdbx_strand_id
1 'polypeptide(L)'
;MTAFEELGMLPELGRAVDEMEWTLPTDIQSEAIPAVLGGGDVLMAAETGSGKTGAFCLPVLQIVWESLRDSMLGKTHKSTNSIDERWCLNVHDRDKNLAIAPDGLLCQSRDPKAWNGTRCTHGVVGKGKFYYEGTITDDGLCRLGWSTANAVLDLGTDRNSFGYGGTGKKSYNKQFDNYGTSFTLNDTIGCMLDLDNRTMAFSKNGKHLGKAFDIPETLRNEALYPAVVLKNAEIRFNFGETEFKHLHEGYVAVCKAAPGSTVISPNGSGAIESKKIMEPNAPACIILEPTKELAEQTDAQLKTFKRFLKEPNIRNALVIGSIPVNEQLRIIMSGIDIITCTPGRLEDFIQSGKILLSNVRFFILDEADSLVSAKNHLPTIERIHAALPKITASGERLQMIVCSATLHNFDVKKLADRMMHFPQWVDLKGQDSVPDTVHHVVCKIDSKTDRMWIRLKPQERIQTDGIHANDEIRPGSDYPETLSEGTKILKGEYVLKAIRQCNMDQGIIFCRTKLDCDNLERYLKRKAHDLTCVCLHGDRRPDERTRNLDAFK
;
A
#
# COMPACT_ATOMS: atom_id res chain seq x y z
N MET A 1 -25.86 22.54 4.49
CA MET A 1 -25.38 21.23 4.91
C MET A 1 -25.62 20.30 3.74
N THR A 2 -24.55 19.96 3.02
CA THR A 2 -24.61 19.01 1.90
C THR A 2 -24.82 17.59 2.44
N ALA A 3 -25.35 16.68 1.63
CA ALA A 3 -25.50 15.27 2.03
C ALA A 3 -24.14 14.61 2.36
N PHE A 4 -23.03 15.12 1.79
CA PHE A 4 -21.69 14.67 2.11
C PHE A 4 -21.22 15.10 3.50
N GLU A 5 -21.64 16.27 4.01
CA GLU A 5 -21.31 16.70 5.39
C GLU A 5 -21.91 15.74 6.42
N GLU A 6 -23.06 15.13 6.14
CA GLU A 6 -23.67 14.12 7.02
C GLU A 6 -22.83 12.83 7.12
N LEU A 7 -21.98 12.56 6.12
CA LEU A 7 -20.99 11.47 6.13
C LEU A 7 -19.71 11.82 6.89
N GLY A 8 -19.63 13.01 7.50
CA GLY A 8 -18.45 13.50 8.22
C GLY A 8 -17.43 14.22 7.34
N MET A 9 -17.81 14.60 6.11
CA MET A 9 -16.94 15.35 5.20
C MET A 9 -16.84 16.83 5.55
N LEU A 10 -15.68 17.43 5.29
CA LEU A 10 -15.44 18.86 5.43
C LEU A 10 -16.32 19.67 4.45
N PRO A 11 -16.85 20.83 4.87
CA PRO A 11 -17.64 21.71 3.99
C PRO A 11 -16.89 22.14 2.72
N GLU A 12 -15.56 22.27 2.78
CA GLU A 12 -14.73 22.59 1.62
C GLU A 12 -14.77 21.49 0.55
N LEU A 13 -14.78 20.23 0.97
CA LEU A 13 -14.91 19.09 0.08
C LEU A 13 -16.35 18.93 -0.42
N GLY A 14 -17.35 19.20 0.44
CA GLY A 14 -18.75 19.33 0.06
C GLY A 14 -18.97 20.33 -1.07
N ARG A 15 -18.33 21.50 -0.97
CA ARG A 15 -18.38 22.52 -2.04
C ARG A 15 -17.73 22.04 -3.35
N ALA A 16 -16.69 21.23 -3.28
CA ALA A 16 -16.03 20.69 -4.48
C ALA A 16 -16.96 19.73 -5.24
N VAL A 17 -17.67 18.86 -4.52
CA VAL A 17 -18.60 17.91 -5.13
C VAL A 17 -19.89 18.58 -5.61
N ASP A 18 -20.36 19.63 -4.93
CA ASP A 18 -21.50 20.44 -5.41
C ASP A 18 -21.22 21.09 -6.78
N GLU A 19 -20.00 21.59 -7.01
CA GLU A 19 -19.62 22.15 -8.33
C GLU A 19 -19.48 21.08 -9.42
N MET A 20 -19.37 19.81 -9.03
CA MET A 20 -19.44 18.66 -9.94
C MET A 20 -20.88 18.15 -10.13
N GLU A 21 -21.86 18.88 -9.60
CA GLU A 21 -23.29 18.55 -9.63
C GLU A 21 -23.63 17.25 -8.87
N TRP A 22 -22.81 16.85 -7.89
CA TRP A 22 -23.07 15.68 -7.03
C TRP A 22 -23.96 16.08 -5.85
N THR A 23 -25.28 16.10 -6.08
CA THR A 23 -26.24 16.52 -5.05
C THR A 23 -26.36 15.52 -3.89
N LEU A 24 -26.24 14.22 -4.18
CA LEU A 24 -26.31 13.13 -3.19
C LEU A 24 -25.12 12.19 -3.38
N PRO A 25 -24.56 11.63 -2.30
CA PRO A 25 -23.57 10.57 -2.40
C PRO A 25 -24.19 9.35 -3.08
N THR A 26 -23.41 8.65 -3.89
CA THR A 26 -23.81 7.34 -4.42
C THR A 26 -23.82 6.30 -3.28
N ASP A 27 -24.45 5.15 -3.50
CA ASP A 27 -24.51 4.09 -2.49
C ASP A 27 -23.12 3.66 -2.02
N ILE A 28 -22.15 3.54 -2.95
CA ILE A 28 -20.77 3.15 -2.60
C ILE A 28 -20.08 4.24 -1.77
N GLN A 29 -20.37 5.51 -2.05
CA GLN A 29 -19.82 6.63 -1.29
C GLN A 29 -20.42 6.69 0.12
N SER A 30 -21.73 6.47 0.25
CA SER A 30 -22.47 6.51 1.52
C SER A 30 -21.95 5.46 2.51
N GLU A 31 -21.58 4.28 2.02
CA GLU A 31 -21.04 3.20 2.85
C GLU A 31 -19.52 3.31 3.07
N ALA A 32 -18.76 3.60 2.01
CA ALA A 32 -17.30 3.56 2.10
C ALA A 32 -16.68 4.81 2.73
N ILE A 33 -17.25 6.01 2.55
CA ILE A 33 -16.66 7.24 3.13
C ILE A 33 -16.56 7.15 4.65
N PRO A 34 -17.65 6.80 5.40
CA PRO A 34 -17.55 6.63 6.85
C PRO A 34 -16.58 5.52 7.26
N ALA A 35 -16.55 4.41 6.51
CA ALA A 35 -15.63 3.30 6.78
C ALA A 35 -14.16 3.73 6.65
N VAL A 36 -13.82 4.51 5.63
CA VAL A 36 -12.47 5.06 5.43
C VAL A 36 -12.12 6.07 6.54
N LEU A 37 -13.05 6.98 6.88
CA LEU A 37 -12.85 7.93 7.98
C LEU A 37 -12.67 7.23 9.34
N GLY A 38 -13.26 6.04 9.51
CA GLY A 38 -13.10 5.19 10.70
C GLY A 38 -11.69 4.61 10.88
N GLY A 39 -10.81 4.69 9.88
CA GLY A 39 -9.40 4.29 9.97
C GLY A 39 -9.12 2.79 9.81
N GLY A 40 -10.15 1.98 9.56
CA GLY A 40 -10.01 0.56 9.25
C GLY A 40 -9.67 0.31 7.78
N ASP A 41 -9.14 -0.87 7.45
CA ASP A 41 -8.96 -1.24 6.05
C ASP A 41 -10.34 -1.41 5.38
N VAL A 42 -10.46 -1.03 4.12
CA VAL A 42 -11.74 -1.07 3.39
C VAL A 42 -11.56 -1.79 2.06
N LEU A 43 -12.37 -2.82 1.85
CA LEU A 43 -12.46 -3.55 0.59
C LEU A 43 -13.84 -3.27 -0.03
N MET A 44 -13.87 -2.59 -1.17
CA MET A 44 -15.13 -2.16 -1.79
C MET A 44 -15.28 -2.66 -3.24
N ALA A 45 -16.49 -3.11 -3.59
CA ALA A 45 -16.88 -3.31 -4.99
C ALA A 45 -18.18 -2.63 -5.37
N ALA A 46 -18.11 -2.02 -6.55
CA ALA A 46 -19.23 -1.46 -7.27
C ALA A 46 -18.85 -1.35 -8.75
N GLU A 47 -19.84 -1.22 -9.63
CA GLU A 47 -19.63 -1.11 -11.08
C GLU A 47 -18.78 0.11 -11.45
N THR A 48 -18.17 0.12 -12.64
CA THR A 48 -17.49 1.31 -13.16
C THR A 48 -18.49 2.47 -13.28
N GLY A 49 -18.10 3.68 -12.88
CA GLY A 49 -18.99 4.85 -12.88
C GLY A 49 -19.86 5.02 -11.63
N SER A 50 -19.85 4.05 -10.68
CA SER A 50 -20.57 4.15 -9.40
C SER A 50 -20.01 5.18 -8.41
N GLY A 51 -18.87 5.81 -8.71
CA GLY A 51 -18.26 6.83 -7.85
C GLY A 51 -17.21 6.33 -6.86
N LYS A 52 -16.65 5.12 -7.05
CA LYS A 52 -15.56 4.53 -6.23
C LYS A 52 -14.39 5.50 -6.00
N THR A 53 -13.94 6.19 -7.05
CA THR A 53 -12.82 7.14 -6.94
C THR A 53 -13.11 8.28 -5.96
N GLY A 54 -14.34 8.80 -5.94
CA GLY A 54 -14.78 9.77 -4.92
C GLY A 54 -14.84 9.15 -3.52
N ALA A 55 -15.30 7.89 -3.43
CA ALA A 55 -15.48 7.18 -2.17
C ALA A 55 -14.18 6.99 -1.37
N PHE A 56 -13.03 6.84 -2.04
CA PHE A 56 -11.72 6.81 -1.35
C PHE A 56 -10.98 8.16 -1.40
N CYS A 57 -11.04 8.94 -2.48
CA CYS A 57 -10.27 10.18 -2.59
C CYS A 57 -10.72 11.22 -1.58
N LEU A 58 -12.04 11.41 -1.41
CA LEU A 58 -12.59 12.44 -0.51
C LEU A 58 -12.14 12.26 0.94
N PRO A 59 -12.39 11.11 1.60
CA PRO A 59 -11.99 10.93 3.00
C PRO A 59 -10.47 10.92 3.19
N VAL A 60 -9.70 10.38 2.24
CA VAL A 60 -8.23 10.42 2.33
C VAL A 60 -7.68 11.84 2.17
N LEU A 61 -8.21 12.64 1.25
CA LEU A 61 -7.85 14.06 1.13
C LEU A 61 -8.12 14.81 2.43
N GLN A 62 -9.28 14.58 3.05
CA GLN A 62 -9.64 15.18 4.32
C GLN A 62 -8.62 14.83 5.40
N ILE A 63 -8.36 13.54 5.62
CA ILE A 63 -7.47 13.10 6.70
C ILE A 63 -6.04 13.61 6.48
N VAL A 64 -5.52 13.52 5.25
CA VAL A 64 -4.18 14.05 4.92
C VAL A 64 -4.12 15.56 5.17
N TRP A 65 -5.17 16.29 4.78
CA TRP A 65 -5.23 17.74 5.01
C TRP A 65 -5.25 18.09 6.50
N GLU A 66 -6.07 17.40 7.28
CA GLU A 66 -6.17 17.60 8.73
C GLU A 66 -4.85 17.28 9.43
N SER A 67 -4.18 16.18 9.08
CA SER A 67 -2.85 15.84 9.61
C SER A 67 -1.79 16.89 9.30
N LEU A 68 -1.80 17.46 8.09
CA LEU A 68 -0.90 18.56 7.71
C LEU A 68 -1.22 19.84 8.49
N ARG A 69 -2.52 20.16 8.65
CA ARG A 69 -2.99 21.34 9.38
C ARG A 69 -2.61 21.28 10.86
N ASP A 70 -2.80 20.13 11.50
CA ASP A 70 -2.46 19.93 12.90
C ASP A 70 -0.95 20.01 13.14
N SER A 71 -0.16 19.46 12.21
CA SER A 71 1.30 19.60 12.20
C SER A 71 1.74 21.06 12.06
N MET A 72 1.06 21.86 11.23
CA MET A 72 1.36 23.29 11.04
C MET A 72 0.99 24.12 12.28
N LEU A 73 -0.11 23.79 12.96
CA LEU A 73 -0.57 24.48 14.17
C LEU A 73 0.18 24.06 15.44
N GLY A 74 1.12 23.11 15.35
CA GLY A 74 1.80 22.55 16.52
C GLY A 74 0.85 21.81 17.46
N LYS A 75 -0.34 21.45 16.99
CA LYS A 75 -1.26 20.59 17.70
C LYS A 75 -0.72 19.17 17.53
N THR A 76 0.09 18.72 18.49
CA THR A 76 0.20 17.29 18.73
C THR A 76 -1.21 16.78 18.99
N HIS A 77 -1.61 15.67 18.34
CA HIS A 77 -2.80 14.95 18.78
C HIS A 77 -2.72 14.87 20.30
N LYS A 78 -3.78 15.32 20.99
CA LYS A 78 -3.90 15.17 22.44
C LYS A 78 -3.87 13.67 22.75
N SER A 79 -2.68 13.07 22.84
CA SER A 79 -2.49 12.09 23.87
C SER A 79 -2.67 12.88 25.15
N THR A 80 -3.65 12.47 25.95
CA THR A 80 -3.76 12.93 27.31
C THR A 80 -2.36 12.89 27.93
N ASN A 81 -1.84 14.03 28.38
CA ASN A 81 -0.64 14.14 29.22
C ASN A 81 -0.84 13.46 30.60
N SER A 82 -1.69 12.43 30.67
CA SER A 82 -1.56 11.40 31.69
C SER A 82 -0.21 10.76 31.45
N ILE A 83 0.70 10.89 32.42
CA ILE A 83 1.85 10.00 32.54
C ILE A 83 1.28 8.59 32.35
N ASP A 84 1.62 7.93 31.25
CA ASP A 84 1.18 6.57 31.02
C ASP A 84 1.88 5.75 32.10
N GLU A 85 1.15 5.37 33.16
CA GLU A 85 1.66 4.53 34.25
C GLU A 85 2.08 3.14 33.74
N ARG A 86 1.79 2.86 32.47
CA ARG A 86 2.06 1.61 31.77
C ARG A 86 3.52 1.52 31.32
N TRP A 87 4.09 0.32 31.44
CA TRP A 87 5.40 0.01 30.90
C TRP A 87 5.29 -0.18 29.39
N CYS A 88 5.78 0.79 28.61
CA CYS A 88 5.69 0.80 27.16
C CYS A 88 6.93 1.45 26.54
N LEU A 89 7.09 1.34 25.21
CA LEU A 89 8.16 2.05 24.49
C LEU A 89 7.85 3.55 24.44
N ASN A 90 8.87 4.37 24.63
CA ASN A 90 8.71 5.81 24.80
C ASN A 90 8.69 6.52 23.44
N VAL A 91 7.51 7.04 23.08
CA VAL A 91 7.28 7.80 21.84
C VAL A 91 8.05 9.11 21.74
N HIS A 92 8.53 9.64 22.87
CA HIS A 92 9.33 10.87 22.95
C HIS A 92 10.83 10.61 23.02
N ASP A 93 11.25 9.36 23.26
CA ASP A 93 12.65 8.97 23.38
C ASP A 93 12.98 7.88 22.35
N ARG A 94 13.04 8.32 21.09
CA ARG A 94 13.26 7.47 19.91
C ARG A 94 13.89 8.23 18.74
N ASP A 95 14.47 7.48 17.81
CA ASP A 95 14.95 8.00 16.54
C ASP A 95 13.80 8.33 15.56
N LYS A 96 14.03 9.29 14.66
CA LYS A 96 13.03 9.82 13.71
C LYS A 96 12.35 8.73 12.87
N ASN A 97 13.10 7.72 12.43
CA ASN A 97 12.61 6.66 11.53
C ASN A 97 12.19 5.39 12.29
N LEU A 98 12.07 5.45 13.62
CA LEU A 98 11.45 4.39 14.41
C LEU A 98 9.97 4.71 14.64
N ALA A 99 9.09 3.79 14.28
CA ALA A 99 7.67 3.85 14.61
C ALA A 99 7.35 3.02 15.85
N ILE A 100 6.40 3.47 16.66
CA ILE A 100 5.87 2.76 17.83
C ILE A 100 4.35 2.71 17.70
N ALA A 101 3.76 1.54 17.90
CA ALA A 101 2.32 1.32 17.87
C ALA A 101 1.59 2.12 18.97
N PRO A 102 0.28 2.41 18.80
CA PRO A 102 -0.53 3.04 19.85
C PRO A 102 -0.57 2.27 21.17
N ASP A 103 -0.40 0.95 21.15
CA ASP A 103 -0.31 0.12 22.36
C ASP A 103 1.04 0.28 23.09
N GLY A 104 2.02 0.92 22.45
CA GLY A 104 3.37 1.11 22.98
C GLY A 104 4.21 -0.16 23.09
N LEU A 105 3.73 -1.30 22.57
CA LEU A 105 4.39 -2.61 22.70
C LEU A 105 5.03 -3.10 21.41
N LEU A 106 4.67 -2.55 20.24
CA LEU A 106 5.28 -2.89 18.96
C LEU A 106 6.08 -1.70 18.43
N CYS A 107 7.32 -1.94 17.98
CA CYS A 107 8.08 -0.93 17.25
C CYS A 107 8.70 -1.49 15.97
N GLN A 108 8.94 -0.58 15.02
CA GLN A 108 9.42 -0.92 13.69
C GLN A 108 10.40 0.13 13.17
N SER A 109 11.36 -0.34 12.37
CA SER A 109 12.09 0.51 11.44
C SER A 109 12.08 -0.13 10.05
N ARG A 110 11.80 0.67 9.01
CA ARG A 110 11.89 0.26 7.60
C ARG A 110 13.14 0.79 6.90
N ASP A 111 14.08 1.37 7.65
CA ASP A 111 15.31 1.92 7.09
C ASP A 111 16.37 0.82 6.92
N PRO A 112 16.78 0.46 5.69
CA PRO A 112 17.80 -0.56 5.46
C PRO A 112 19.23 -0.03 5.64
N LYS A 113 19.42 1.29 5.83
CA LYS A 113 20.73 1.93 5.92
C LYS A 113 21.07 2.32 7.35
N ALA A 114 20.12 2.91 8.08
CA ALA A 114 20.33 3.41 9.44
C ALA A 114 19.79 2.47 10.53
N TRP A 115 20.39 2.59 11.71
CA TRP A 115 19.86 2.04 12.95
C TRP A 115 18.97 3.08 13.61
N ASN A 116 17.80 2.65 14.11
CA ASN A 116 16.83 3.51 14.78
C ASN A 116 16.40 2.84 16.09
N GLY A 117 16.54 3.52 17.22
CA GLY A 117 16.26 2.97 18.54
C GLY A 117 15.26 3.76 19.35
N THR A 118 14.89 3.17 20.49
CA THR A 118 14.04 3.77 21.52
C THR A 118 14.32 3.10 22.87
N ARG A 119 13.85 3.73 23.94
CA ARG A 119 13.86 3.21 25.31
C ARG A 119 12.43 3.08 25.84
N CYS A 120 12.25 2.29 26.88
CA CYS A 120 11.00 2.18 27.62
C CYS A 120 10.72 3.45 28.43
N THR A 121 9.44 3.72 28.70
CA THR A 121 8.98 4.81 29.59
C THR A 121 9.46 4.64 31.03
N HIS A 122 9.81 3.41 31.43
CA HIS A 122 10.23 3.08 32.79
C HIS A 122 11.54 2.27 32.79
N GLY A 123 12.33 2.47 33.83
CA GLY A 123 13.55 1.75 34.10
C GLY A 123 13.58 1.24 35.54
N VAL A 124 14.50 0.31 35.82
CA VAL A 124 14.68 -0.26 37.15
C VAL A 124 16.01 0.17 37.78
N VAL A 125 16.03 0.33 39.10
CA VAL A 125 17.22 0.67 39.89
C VAL A 125 17.17 0.01 41.28
N GLY A 126 18.33 -0.11 41.93
CA GLY A 126 18.45 -0.64 43.29
C GLY A 126 18.78 -2.13 43.31
N LYS A 127 17.89 -2.96 43.87
CA LYS A 127 18.10 -4.40 44.08
C LYS A 127 17.02 -5.23 43.39
N GLY A 128 17.32 -6.49 43.12
CA GLY A 128 16.40 -7.44 42.51
C GLY A 128 16.81 -7.90 41.11
N LYS A 129 15.99 -8.83 40.58
CA LYS A 129 16.21 -9.51 39.30
C LYS A 129 15.02 -9.29 38.38
N PHE A 130 15.25 -8.58 37.28
CA PHE A 130 14.20 -8.10 36.39
C PHE A 130 14.28 -8.72 35.01
N TYR A 131 13.11 -8.90 34.40
CA TYR A 131 12.93 -9.57 33.11
C TYR A 131 11.91 -8.84 32.24
N TYR A 132 12.23 -8.78 30.95
CA TYR A 132 11.28 -8.50 29.88
C TYR A 132 11.65 -9.34 28.64
N GLU A 133 10.74 -9.49 27.69
CA GLU A 133 11.04 -10.22 26.44
C GLU A 133 10.57 -9.45 25.20
N GLY A 134 11.29 -9.65 24.09
CA GLY A 134 10.92 -9.16 22.77
C GLY A 134 10.81 -10.31 21.78
N THR A 135 9.70 -10.39 21.03
CA THR A 135 9.50 -11.32 19.92
C THR A 135 9.73 -10.59 18.60
N ILE A 136 10.58 -11.14 17.73
CA ILE A 136 10.81 -10.60 16.39
C ILE A 136 9.62 -10.95 15.50
N THR A 137 8.94 -9.94 14.96
CA THR A 137 7.74 -10.09 14.13
C THR A 137 7.95 -9.73 12.66
N ASP A 138 9.12 -9.17 12.32
CA ASP A 138 9.59 -9.01 10.95
C ASP A 138 11.13 -9.08 10.89
N ASP A 139 11.66 -9.73 9.86
CA ASP A 139 13.08 -10.06 9.76
C ASP A 139 13.94 -8.82 9.47
N GLY A 140 15.18 -8.83 9.95
CA GLY A 140 16.09 -7.70 9.89
C GLY A 140 17.13 -7.71 11.01
N LEU A 141 17.87 -6.61 11.13
CA LEU A 141 18.87 -6.47 12.19
C LEU A 141 18.27 -5.74 13.39
N CYS A 142 18.43 -6.33 14.56
CA CYS A 142 17.97 -5.73 15.81
C CYS A 142 18.98 -6.01 16.93
N ARG A 143 18.97 -5.15 17.95
CA ARG A 143 19.62 -5.37 19.24
C ARG A 143 18.65 -4.95 20.34
N LEU A 144 18.49 -5.80 21.36
CA LEU A 144 17.70 -5.52 22.56
C LEU A 144 18.61 -5.57 23.78
N GLY A 145 18.24 -4.87 24.85
CA GLY A 145 18.97 -4.92 26.10
C GLY A 145 18.64 -3.75 27.02
N TRP A 146 19.67 -3.19 27.63
CA TRP A 146 19.49 -2.23 28.71
C TRP A 146 20.32 -0.99 28.46
N SER A 147 19.78 0.17 28.77
CA SER A 147 20.52 1.43 28.69
C SER A 147 20.13 2.39 29.79
N THR A 148 21.01 3.33 30.10
CA THR A 148 20.66 4.47 30.96
C THR A 148 19.98 5.57 30.13
N ALA A 149 19.38 6.55 30.81
CA ALA A 149 18.78 7.72 30.15
C ALA A 149 19.80 8.58 29.37
N ASN A 150 21.09 8.49 29.72
CA ASN A 150 22.19 9.23 29.07
C ASN A 150 22.83 8.47 27.90
N ALA A 151 22.35 7.26 27.57
CA ALA A 151 22.86 6.52 26.42
C ALA A 151 22.39 7.12 25.09
N VAL A 152 23.16 6.90 24.03
CA VAL A 152 22.67 7.03 22.65
C VAL A 152 21.70 5.89 22.33
N LEU A 153 20.76 6.14 21.43
CA LEU A 153 19.74 5.16 21.05
C LEU A 153 20.30 4.01 20.19
N ASP A 154 21.48 4.18 19.58
CA ASP A 154 22.22 3.09 18.95
C ASP A 154 22.82 2.14 20.01
N LEU A 155 21.96 1.26 20.52
CA LEU A 155 22.20 0.42 21.69
C LEU A 155 23.53 -0.39 21.61
N GLY A 156 24.39 -0.22 22.61
CA GLY A 156 25.67 -0.94 22.72
C GLY A 156 26.84 -0.21 22.05
N THR A 157 26.64 0.99 21.52
CA THR A 157 27.69 1.81 20.88
C THR A 157 28.29 2.89 21.79
N ASP A 158 27.92 2.89 23.07
CA ASP A 158 28.52 3.73 24.10
C ASP A 158 28.72 2.97 25.42
N ARG A 159 29.18 3.68 26.45
CA ARG A 159 29.45 3.11 27.78
C ARG A 159 28.22 3.00 28.68
N ASN A 160 27.07 3.44 28.19
CA ASN A 160 25.83 3.59 28.94
C ASN A 160 24.75 2.60 28.47
N SER A 161 25.07 1.72 27.52
CA SER A 161 24.13 0.80 26.90
C SER A 161 24.74 -0.57 26.60
N PHE A 162 23.90 -1.60 26.71
CA PHE A 162 24.26 -3.01 26.56
C PHE A 162 23.26 -3.66 25.63
N GLY A 163 23.75 -4.30 24.57
CA GLY A 163 22.90 -4.91 23.55
C GLY A 163 23.24 -6.37 23.29
N TYR A 164 22.24 -7.16 22.94
CA TYR A 164 22.40 -8.46 22.30
C TYR A 164 21.68 -8.44 20.95
N GLY A 165 22.41 -8.73 19.89
CA GLY A 165 21.95 -8.55 18.51
C GLY A 165 21.67 -9.83 17.75
N GLY A 166 20.82 -9.72 16.72
CA GLY A 166 20.37 -10.83 15.87
C GLY A 166 21.49 -11.64 15.20
N THR A 167 22.71 -11.09 15.13
CA THR A 167 23.92 -11.79 14.63
C THR A 167 24.58 -12.70 15.68
N GLY A 168 23.99 -12.84 16.86
CA GLY A 168 24.54 -13.64 17.96
C GLY A 168 25.63 -12.95 18.78
N LYS A 169 25.84 -11.65 18.53
CA LYS A 169 26.86 -10.85 19.21
C LYS A 169 26.27 -10.02 20.34
N LYS A 170 27.02 -9.90 21.42
CA LYS A 170 26.79 -8.90 22.46
C LYS A 170 27.56 -7.63 22.12
N SER A 171 27.01 -6.46 22.44
CA SER A 171 27.60 -5.17 22.13
C SER A 171 27.63 -4.23 23.33
N TYR A 172 28.79 -3.63 23.57
CA TYR A 172 29.02 -2.62 24.61
C TYR A 172 30.17 -1.70 24.18
N ASN A 173 30.01 -0.38 24.30
CA ASN A 173 31.05 0.60 23.98
C ASN A 173 31.70 0.41 22.60
N LYS A 174 30.88 0.14 21.57
CA LYS A 174 31.29 -0.13 20.17
C LYS A 174 32.09 -1.41 19.96
N GLN A 175 32.20 -2.27 20.97
CA GLN A 175 32.78 -3.61 20.83
C GLN A 175 31.65 -4.61 20.57
N PHE A 176 31.90 -5.58 19.68
CA PHE A 176 30.91 -6.56 19.22
C PHE A 176 31.50 -7.97 19.30
N ASP A 177 31.20 -8.66 20.40
CA ASP A 177 31.79 -9.96 20.72
C ASP A 177 30.80 -11.10 20.51
N ASN A 178 31.29 -12.28 20.11
CA ASN A 178 30.46 -13.48 20.05
C ASN A 178 29.98 -13.85 21.46
N TYR A 179 28.70 -14.20 21.60
CA TYR A 179 28.11 -14.52 22.89
C TYR A 179 27.05 -15.62 22.79
N GLY A 180 26.03 -15.39 21.98
CA GLY A 180 24.90 -16.29 21.82
C GLY A 180 24.82 -16.89 20.43
N THR A 181 23.61 -17.28 20.04
CA THR A 181 23.31 -17.71 18.66
C THR A 181 22.61 -16.58 17.91
N SER A 182 22.64 -16.61 16.58
CA SER A 182 21.84 -15.67 15.79
C SER A 182 20.34 -15.90 16.04
N PHE A 183 19.54 -14.86 15.85
CA PHE A 183 18.08 -14.93 15.98
C PHE A 183 17.40 -14.06 14.91
N THR A 184 16.19 -14.46 14.53
CA THR A 184 15.42 -13.91 13.40
C THR A 184 13.92 -13.98 13.71
N LEU A 185 13.07 -13.84 12.69
CA LEU A 185 11.62 -13.91 12.75
C LEU A 185 11.13 -15.06 13.65
N ASN A 186 10.16 -14.75 14.52
CA ASN A 186 9.54 -15.61 15.53
C ASN A 186 10.40 -15.98 16.75
N ASP A 187 11.70 -15.69 16.75
CA ASP A 187 12.50 -15.88 17.95
C ASP A 187 12.06 -14.88 19.05
N THR A 188 12.07 -15.34 20.29
CA THR A 188 11.79 -14.54 21.49
C THR A 188 13.07 -14.39 22.31
N ILE A 189 13.48 -13.16 22.56
CA ILE A 189 14.68 -12.82 23.32
C ILE A 189 14.26 -12.31 24.69
N GLY A 190 14.61 -13.08 25.72
CA GLY A 190 14.44 -12.66 27.12
C GLY A 190 15.65 -11.88 27.59
N CYS A 191 15.42 -10.70 28.16
CA CYS A 191 16.44 -9.80 28.67
C CYS A 191 16.43 -9.84 30.20
N MET A 192 17.50 -10.36 30.80
CA MET A 192 17.63 -10.56 32.24
C MET A 192 18.62 -9.56 32.84
N LEU A 193 18.20 -8.88 33.89
CA LEU A 193 19.01 -7.94 34.66
C LEU A 193 19.02 -8.36 36.12
N ASP A 194 20.19 -8.73 36.64
CA ASP A 194 20.41 -9.07 38.05
C ASP A 194 21.18 -7.93 38.70
N LEU A 195 20.46 -7.02 39.39
CA LEU A 195 21.07 -5.88 40.08
C LEU A 195 21.76 -6.29 41.40
N ASP A 196 21.38 -7.43 41.98
CA ASP A 196 21.99 -7.95 43.20
C ASP A 196 23.44 -8.39 42.95
N ASN A 197 23.66 -9.10 41.83
CA ASN A 197 24.98 -9.55 41.39
C ASN A 197 25.63 -8.62 40.36
N ARG A 198 24.92 -7.59 39.91
CA ARG A 198 25.35 -6.63 38.88
C ARG A 198 25.76 -7.30 37.58
N THR A 199 24.89 -8.16 37.07
CA THR A 199 25.11 -8.87 35.81
C THR A 199 23.91 -8.75 34.87
N MET A 200 24.18 -8.88 33.59
CA MET A 200 23.14 -8.99 32.55
C MET A 200 23.31 -10.29 31.78
N ALA A 201 22.20 -10.89 31.39
CA ALA A 201 22.16 -12.09 30.58
C ALA A 201 20.99 -12.04 29.59
N PHE A 202 21.03 -12.90 28.59
CA PHE A 202 19.96 -13.04 27.61
C PHE A 202 19.55 -14.50 27.45
N SER A 203 18.34 -14.72 26.99
CA SER A 203 17.84 -16.03 26.59
C SER A 203 17.25 -15.97 25.19
N LYS A 204 17.30 -17.09 24.47
CA LYS A 204 16.65 -17.25 23.16
C LYS A 204 15.66 -18.41 23.26
N ASN A 205 14.37 -18.14 23.02
CA ASN A 205 13.28 -19.13 23.08
C ASN A 205 13.34 -19.95 24.39
N GLY A 206 13.55 -19.25 25.51
CA GLY A 206 13.69 -19.83 26.85
C GLY A 206 15.03 -20.49 27.17
N LYS A 207 15.93 -20.68 26.20
CA LYS A 207 17.28 -21.17 26.48
C LYS A 207 18.18 -20.03 26.98
N HIS A 208 18.61 -20.10 28.23
CA HIS A 208 19.58 -19.17 28.82
C HIS A 208 20.94 -19.24 28.11
N LEU A 209 21.54 -18.09 27.76
CA LEU A 209 22.77 -18.01 26.95
C LEU A 209 24.05 -17.79 27.79
N GLY A 210 23.91 -17.69 29.11
CA GLY A 210 25.01 -17.44 30.04
C GLY A 210 25.16 -15.95 30.36
N LYS A 211 26.15 -15.59 31.18
CA LYS A 211 26.40 -14.18 31.54
C LYS A 211 26.90 -13.40 30.33
N ALA A 212 26.25 -12.28 30.00
CA ALA A 212 26.67 -11.39 28.90
C ALA A 212 27.61 -10.28 29.38
N PHE A 213 27.22 -9.59 30.45
CA PHE A 213 27.91 -8.39 30.94
C PHE A 213 27.99 -8.36 32.46
N ASP A 214 29.07 -7.75 32.95
CA ASP A 214 29.15 -7.23 34.32
C ASP A 214 28.84 -5.72 34.25
N ILE A 215 27.96 -5.23 35.13
CA ILE A 215 27.55 -3.83 35.15
C ILE A 215 28.69 -2.99 35.75
N PRO A 216 29.22 -1.98 35.02
CA PRO A 216 30.28 -1.14 35.51
C PRO A 216 29.91 -0.42 36.81
N GLU A 217 30.91 -0.23 37.67
CA GLU A 217 30.75 0.44 38.97
C GLU A 217 30.19 1.86 38.84
N THR A 218 30.53 2.55 37.75
CA THR A 218 30.05 3.89 37.41
C THR A 218 28.54 3.97 37.19
N LEU A 219 27.87 2.84 36.89
CA LEU A 219 26.44 2.78 36.63
C LEU A 219 25.64 2.22 37.82
N ARG A 220 26.26 2.02 39.00
CA ARG A 220 25.62 1.38 40.16
C ARG A 220 24.28 2.01 40.55
N ASN A 221 24.18 3.33 40.49
CA ASN A 221 23.00 4.07 40.92
C ASN A 221 22.16 4.60 39.74
N GLU A 222 22.52 4.23 38.51
CA GLU A 222 21.79 4.63 37.32
C GLU A 222 20.61 3.67 37.10
N ALA A 223 19.47 4.22 36.69
CA ALA A 223 18.35 3.40 36.25
C ALA A 223 18.65 2.79 34.88
N LEU A 224 18.29 1.51 34.72
CA LEU A 224 18.42 0.78 33.47
C LEU A 224 17.04 0.55 32.86
N TYR A 225 16.86 1.07 31.65
CA TYR A 225 15.65 1.02 30.87
C TYR A 225 15.76 -0.12 29.85
N PRO A 226 14.71 -0.93 29.66
CA PRO A 226 14.56 -1.74 28.47
C PRO A 226 14.73 -0.88 27.23
N ALA A 227 15.56 -1.34 26.29
CA ALA A 227 15.95 -0.54 25.14
C ALA A 227 16.16 -1.42 23.91
N VAL A 228 15.93 -0.83 22.74
CA VAL A 228 16.01 -1.54 21.46
C VAL A 228 16.52 -0.62 20.37
N VAL A 229 17.24 -1.20 19.42
CA VAL A 229 17.59 -0.55 18.15
C VAL A 229 17.34 -1.51 17.00
N LEU A 230 16.71 -1.01 15.94
CA LEU A 230 16.24 -1.75 14.77
C LEU A 230 16.87 -1.19 13.49
N LYS A 231 17.09 -2.08 12.53
CA LYS A 231 17.47 -1.75 11.16
C LYS A 231 16.74 -2.69 10.22
N ASN A 232 15.74 -2.13 9.53
CA ASN A 232 14.77 -2.86 8.71
C ASN A 232 14.17 -4.07 9.44
N ALA A 233 13.61 -3.88 10.64
CA ALA A 233 13.09 -4.95 11.50
C ALA A 233 11.83 -4.50 12.27
N GLU A 234 11.10 -5.46 12.85
CA GLU A 234 9.95 -5.21 13.73
C GLU A 234 10.00 -6.14 14.95
N ILE A 235 9.70 -5.59 16.13
CA ILE A 235 9.71 -6.34 17.39
C ILE A 235 8.50 -5.95 18.25
N ARG A 236 7.85 -6.96 18.82
CA ARG A 236 6.83 -6.82 19.87
C ARG A 236 7.40 -7.15 21.24
N PHE A 237 7.16 -6.29 22.21
CA PHE A 237 7.60 -6.42 23.59
C PHE A 237 6.49 -6.93 24.49
N ASN A 238 6.90 -7.69 25.51
CA ASN A 238 6.13 -7.93 26.71
C ASN A 238 6.99 -7.46 27.91
N PHE A 239 6.48 -6.49 28.67
CA PHE A 239 7.11 -5.98 29.89
C PHE A 239 6.55 -6.63 31.17
N GLY A 240 5.53 -7.50 31.03
CA GLY A 240 4.98 -8.37 32.06
C GLY A 240 3.50 -8.17 32.40
N GLU A 241 2.77 -7.36 31.62
CA GLU A 241 1.30 -7.22 31.75
C GLU A 241 0.57 -8.49 31.30
N THR A 242 1.12 -9.17 30.30
CA THR A 242 0.66 -10.48 29.83
C THR A 242 1.65 -11.56 30.26
N GLU A 243 1.20 -12.81 30.31
CA GLU A 243 2.07 -13.95 30.61
C GLU A 243 3.28 -14.00 29.65
N PHE A 244 4.47 -14.20 30.21
CA PHE A 244 5.69 -14.35 29.41
C PHE A 244 5.73 -15.74 28.78
N LYS A 245 6.28 -15.83 27.57
CA LYS A 245 6.55 -17.12 26.94
C LYS A 245 7.62 -17.90 27.70
N HIS A 246 8.62 -17.19 28.24
CA HIS A 246 9.84 -17.81 28.74
C HIS A 246 10.43 -17.12 29.99
N LEU A 247 9.61 -16.86 31.01
CA LEU A 247 10.11 -16.32 32.28
C LEU A 247 11.12 -17.28 32.94
N HIS A 248 12.26 -16.75 33.36
CA HIS A 248 13.30 -17.53 34.06
C HIS A 248 13.08 -17.51 35.57
N GLU A 249 13.40 -18.63 36.21
CA GLU A 249 13.27 -18.79 37.66
C GLU A 249 14.06 -17.72 38.43
N GLY A 250 13.44 -17.13 39.44
CA GLY A 250 14.05 -16.09 40.28
C GLY A 250 14.04 -14.68 39.67
N TYR A 251 13.57 -14.49 38.44
CA TYR A 251 13.36 -13.17 37.85
C TYR A 251 11.88 -12.76 37.92
N VAL A 252 11.64 -11.46 38.07
CA VAL A 252 10.29 -10.87 38.02
C VAL A 252 10.14 -9.96 36.82
N ALA A 253 8.92 -9.79 36.35
CA ALA A 253 8.59 -8.80 35.32
C ALA A 253 9.08 -7.40 35.71
N VAL A 254 9.63 -6.64 34.74
CA VAL A 254 9.98 -5.23 34.96
C VAL A 254 8.77 -4.41 35.42
N CYS A 255 7.57 -4.67 34.88
CA CYS A 255 6.36 -3.94 35.27
C CYS A 255 5.89 -4.23 36.71
N LYS A 256 6.45 -5.25 37.37
CA LYS A 256 6.18 -5.61 38.76
C LYS A 256 7.27 -5.10 39.72
N ALA A 257 8.22 -4.30 39.23
CA ALA A 257 9.21 -3.67 40.07
C ALA A 257 8.53 -2.81 41.15
N ALA A 258 9.06 -2.83 42.37
CA ALA A 258 8.53 -2.01 43.45
C ALA A 258 8.62 -0.52 43.07
N PRO A 259 7.69 0.35 43.54
CA PRO A 259 7.73 1.78 43.22
C PRO A 259 9.07 2.45 43.56
N GLY A 260 9.71 2.06 44.67
CA GLY A 260 11.05 2.57 45.05
C GLY A 260 12.22 2.07 44.19
N SER A 261 11.97 1.08 43.32
CA SER A 261 12.93 0.53 42.36
C SER A 261 12.56 0.87 40.92
N THR A 262 11.52 1.68 40.70
CA THR A 262 11.04 2.08 39.38
C THR A 262 11.37 3.55 39.16
N VAL A 263 11.95 3.86 38.01
CA VAL A 263 12.24 5.24 37.60
C VAL A 263 11.51 5.53 36.30
N ILE A 264 10.68 6.57 36.30
CA ILE A 264 10.01 7.06 35.10
C ILE A 264 11.05 7.83 34.29
N SER A 265 11.14 7.52 32.99
CA SER A 265 12.01 8.24 32.07
C SER A 265 11.68 9.73 32.14
N PRO A 266 12.66 10.61 32.41
CA PRO A 266 12.39 12.04 32.53
C PRO A 266 11.87 12.52 31.18
N ASN A 267 10.59 12.89 31.11
CA ASN A 267 9.96 13.43 29.92
C ASN A 267 10.86 14.51 29.28
N GLY A 268 11.44 14.20 28.12
CA GLY A 268 11.77 15.13 27.05
C GLY A 268 12.54 16.42 27.39
N SER A 269 13.47 16.46 28.35
CA SER A 269 14.34 17.63 28.49
C SER A 269 15.54 17.54 27.54
N GLY A 270 15.38 18.01 26.30
CA GLY A 270 16.51 18.61 25.58
C GLY A 270 16.98 17.98 24.27
N ALA A 271 16.24 17.05 23.65
CA ALA A 271 16.26 17.03 22.19
C ALA A 271 15.33 18.16 21.76
N ILE A 272 15.92 19.30 21.35
CA ILE A 272 15.22 20.36 20.63
C ILE A 272 14.25 19.65 19.67
N GLU A 273 12.95 19.88 19.83
CA GLU A 273 11.97 19.62 18.78
C GLU A 273 12.41 20.47 17.59
N SER A 274 13.39 19.96 16.85
CA SER A 274 13.70 20.43 15.52
C SER A 274 12.40 20.18 14.78
N LYS A 275 11.68 21.28 14.49
CA LYS A 275 10.48 21.32 13.65
C LYS A 275 10.56 20.15 12.68
N LYS A 276 9.71 19.14 12.87
CA LYS A 276 9.77 17.85 12.20
C LYS A 276 9.75 18.10 10.68
N ILE A 277 10.91 18.24 10.05
CA ILE A 277 11.00 18.43 8.60
C ILE A 277 10.70 17.06 8.02
N MET A 278 9.44 16.87 7.60
CA MET A 278 9.09 15.74 6.74
C MET A 278 9.97 15.80 5.50
N GLU A 279 10.57 14.66 5.16
CA GLU A 279 11.34 14.57 3.93
C GLU A 279 10.41 14.90 2.76
N PRO A 280 10.83 15.78 1.83
CA PRO A 280 9.95 16.25 0.76
C PRO A 280 9.45 15.09 -0.12
N ASN A 281 10.17 13.97 -0.17
CA ASN A 281 9.83 12.82 -0.99
C ASN A 281 9.16 11.66 -0.23
N ALA A 282 8.55 11.92 0.94
CA ALA A 282 7.86 10.92 1.75
C ALA A 282 6.32 11.18 1.80
N PRO A 283 5.54 10.70 0.81
CA PRO A 283 4.09 10.92 0.78
C PRO A 283 3.38 10.25 1.95
N ALA A 284 2.22 10.80 2.32
CA ALA A 284 1.29 10.18 3.26
C ALA A 284 0.36 9.16 2.57
N CYS A 285 0.10 9.31 1.27
CA CYS A 285 -0.79 8.44 0.52
C CYS A 285 -0.18 8.00 -0.81
N ILE A 286 -0.36 6.72 -1.14
CA ILE A 286 -0.06 6.14 -2.45
C ILE A 286 -1.33 5.50 -3.01
N ILE A 287 -1.71 5.90 -4.22
CA ILE A 287 -2.83 5.35 -5.01
C ILE A 287 -2.25 4.64 -6.22
N LEU A 288 -2.44 3.32 -6.28
CA LEU A 288 -2.02 2.49 -7.38
C LEU A 288 -3.15 2.25 -8.37
N GLU A 289 -2.83 2.48 -9.62
CA GLU A 289 -3.74 2.40 -10.77
C GLU A 289 -3.14 1.44 -11.80
N PRO A 290 -3.94 0.59 -12.46
CA PRO A 290 -3.40 -0.44 -13.35
C PRO A 290 -2.89 0.13 -14.68
N THR A 291 -3.39 1.30 -15.09
CA THR A 291 -3.03 1.94 -16.36
C THR A 291 -2.63 3.41 -16.15
N LYS A 292 -1.98 3.97 -17.16
CA LYS A 292 -1.53 5.37 -17.11
C LYS A 292 -2.71 6.32 -17.20
N GLU A 293 -3.68 5.97 -18.03
CA GLU A 293 -4.88 6.73 -18.30
C GLU A 293 -5.78 6.82 -17.07
N LEU A 294 -5.92 5.72 -16.31
CA LEU A 294 -6.65 5.74 -15.03
C LEU A 294 -5.90 6.57 -13.97
N ALA A 295 -4.57 6.45 -13.89
CA ALA A 295 -3.77 7.29 -13.00
C ALA A 295 -3.93 8.79 -13.30
N GLU A 296 -3.97 9.17 -14.58
CA GLU A 296 -4.22 10.55 -15.01
C GLU A 296 -5.62 11.02 -14.61
N GLN A 297 -6.64 10.17 -14.76
CA GLN A 297 -8.02 10.48 -14.36
C GLN A 297 -8.14 10.67 -12.85
N THR A 298 -7.60 9.76 -12.05
CA THR A 298 -7.62 9.84 -10.58
C THR A 298 -6.86 11.06 -10.07
N ASP A 299 -5.69 11.37 -10.65
CA ASP A 299 -4.93 12.60 -10.32
C ASP A 299 -5.70 13.89 -10.68
N ALA A 300 -6.45 13.90 -11.78
CA ALA A 300 -7.31 15.01 -12.16
C ALA A 300 -8.51 15.18 -11.20
N GLN A 301 -9.12 14.08 -10.75
CA GLN A 301 -10.18 14.12 -9.76
C GLN A 301 -9.69 14.63 -8.41
N LEU A 302 -8.52 14.19 -7.93
CA LEU A 302 -7.90 14.71 -6.70
C LEU A 302 -7.71 16.23 -6.75
N LYS A 303 -7.24 16.77 -7.88
CA LYS A 303 -7.08 18.22 -8.08
C LYS A 303 -8.41 18.96 -8.01
N THR A 304 -9.49 18.35 -8.50
CA THR A 304 -10.83 18.90 -8.45
C THR A 304 -11.35 18.92 -7.01
N PHE A 305 -11.31 17.78 -6.32
CA PHE A 305 -11.79 17.66 -4.94
C PHE A 305 -11.06 18.58 -3.97
N LYS A 306 -9.73 18.69 -4.06
CA LYS A 306 -8.95 19.50 -3.11
C LYS A 306 -9.02 21.01 -3.37
N ARG A 307 -9.69 21.48 -4.42
CA ARG A 307 -9.65 22.89 -4.88
C ARG A 307 -9.99 23.91 -3.79
N PHE A 308 -10.85 23.56 -2.85
CA PHE A 308 -11.26 24.46 -1.75
C PHE A 308 -10.46 24.26 -0.46
N LEU A 309 -9.56 23.28 -0.39
CA LEU A 309 -8.62 23.08 0.71
C LEU A 309 -7.41 24.00 0.52
N LYS A 310 -7.41 25.17 1.15
CA LYS A 310 -6.41 26.23 0.90
C LYS A 310 -5.15 26.11 1.77
N GLU A 311 -5.30 25.97 3.08
CA GLU A 311 -4.17 26.03 4.02
C GLU A 311 -4.25 24.91 5.06
N PRO A 312 -3.30 23.96 5.07
CA PRO A 312 -2.18 23.80 4.12
C PRO A 312 -2.65 23.29 2.75
N ASN A 313 -1.85 23.55 1.71
CA ASN A 313 -2.13 23.02 0.37
C ASN A 313 -1.58 21.60 0.25
N ILE A 314 -2.44 20.63 -0.07
CA ILE A 314 -2.02 19.25 -0.37
C ILE A 314 -1.27 19.23 -1.70
N ARG A 315 -0.09 18.63 -1.73
CA ARG A 315 0.70 18.42 -2.95
C ARG A 315 0.50 17.01 -3.45
N ASN A 316 0.11 16.87 -4.72
CA ASN A 316 -0.03 15.58 -5.40
C ASN A 316 0.85 15.49 -6.64
N ALA A 317 1.23 14.27 -7.01
CA ALA A 317 2.11 13.98 -8.14
C ALA A 317 1.66 12.70 -8.84
N LEU A 318 1.72 12.75 -10.16
CA LEU A 318 1.47 11.64 -11.04
C LEU A 318 2.77 10.92 -11.39
N VAL A 319 2.91 9.67 -10.97
CA VAL A 319 4.15 8.88 -11.09
C VAL A 319 3.92 7.70 -12.04
N ILE A 320 4.06 7.97 -13.34
CA ILE A 320 3.76 7.02 -14.43
C ILE A 320 4.85 6.93 -15.49
N GLY A 321 4.84 5.82 -16.24
CA GLY A 321 5.87 5.49 -17.22
C GLY A 321 6.05 6.49 -18.38
N SER A 322 4.98 7.18 -18.79
CA SER A 322 4.97 8.11 -19.94
C SER A 322 5.63 9.47 -19.66
N ILE A 323 5.69 9.90 -18.41
CA ILE A 323 6.24 11.21 -18.04
C ILE A 323 7.76 11.05 -17.78
N PRO A 324 8.61 11.98 -18.26
CA PRO A 324 10.04 11.98 -17.97
C PRO A 324 10.36 12.01 -16.47
N VAL A 325 11.38 11.25 -16.05
CA VAL A 325 11.76 11.10 -14.63
C VAL A 325 12.08 12.45 -13.98
N ASN A 326 12.81 13.33 -14.67
CA ASN A 326 13.23 14.63 -14.12
C ASN A 326 12.04 15.57 -13.86
N GLU A 327 10.97 15.47 -14.64
CA GLU A 327 9.76 16.26 -14.44
C GLU A 327 9.02 15.82 -13.18
N GLN A 328 8.84 14.50 -13.01
CA GLN A 328 8.24 13.92 -11.80
C GLN A 328 9.08 14.24 -10.56
N LEU A 329 10.41 14.12 -10.67
CA LEU A 329 11.33 14.43 -9.58
C LEU A 329 11.25 15.88 -9.13
N ARG A 330 11.07 16.84 -10.05
CA ARG A 330 10.94 18.25 -9.69
C ARG A 330 9.73 18.47 -8.77
N ILE A 331 8.61 17.81 -9.05
CA ILE A 331 7.38 17.89 -8.25
C ILE A 331 7.59 17.19 -6.89
N ILE A 332 8.18 15.99 -6.89
CA ILE A 332 8.43 15.23 -5.66
C ILE A 332 9.38 16.00 -4.72
N MET A 333 10.43 16.62 -5.26
CA MET A 333 11.44 17.32 -4.46
C MET A 333 10.94 18.66 -3.91
N SER A 334 9.85 19.26 -4.45
CA SER A 334 9.18 20.40 -3.81
C SER A 334 8.29 20.00 -2.62
N GLY A 335 8.25 18.71 -2.32
CA GLY A 335 7.44 18.13 -1.26
C GLY A 335 6.16 17.50 -1.80
N ILE A 336 5.86 16.30 -1.33
CA ILE A 336 4.73 15.51 -1.80
C ILE A 336 3.93 14.91 -0.65
N ASP A 337 2.61 14.93 -0.78
CA ASP A 337 1.70 14.41 0.24
C ASP A 337 0.90 13.21 -0.29
N ILE A 338 0.49 13.24 -1.58
CA ILE A 338 -0.25 12.15 -2.24
C ILE A 338 0.41 11.80 -3.58
N ILE A 339 0.57 10.50 -3.88
CA ILE A 339 1.05 10.04 -5.17
C ILE A 339 0.00 9.16 -5.83
N THR A 340 -0.33 9.45 -7.09
CA THR A 340 -1.11 8.57 -7.97
C THR A 340 -0.16 7.95 -8.99
N CYS A 341 -0.14 6.62 -9.13
CA CYS A 341 0.94 5.96 -9.86
C CYS A 341 0.59 4.60 -10.46
N THR A 342 1.41 4.17 -11.41
CA THR A 342 1.41 2.78 -11.92
C THR A 342 2.46 1.94 -11.18
N PRO A 343 2.23 0.65 -10.91
CA PRO A 343 3.12 -0.19 -10.08
C PRO A 343 4.60 -0.14 -10.47
N GLY A 344 4.92 -0.31 -11.76
CA GLY A 344 6.30 -0.38 -12.23
C GLY A 344 7.10 0.91 -11.99
N ARG A 345 6.51 2.08 -12.30
CA ARG A 345 7.20 3.37 -12.10
C ARG A 345 7.37 3.70 -10.61
N LEU A 346 6.39 3.35 -9.77
CA LEU A 346 6.52 3.50 -8.32
C LEU A 346 7.68 2.65 -7.78
N GLU A 347 7.76 1.38 -8.18
CA GLU A 347 8.83 0.47 -7.78
C GLU A 347 10.22 1.02 -8.15
N ASP A 348 10.40 1.51 -9.37
CA ASP A 348 11.66 2.14 -9.82
C ASP A 348 12.08 3.31 -8.89
N PHE A 349 11.11 4.12 -8.45
CA PHE A 349 11.37 5.31 -7.63
C PHE A 349 11.68 4.93 -6.18
N ILE A 350 11.03 3.90 -5.65
CA ILE A 350 11.33 3.35 -4.31
C ILE A 350 12.74 2.75 -4.30
N GLN A 351 13.05 1.86 -5.26
CA GLN A 351 14.34 1.18 -5.32
C GLN A 351 15.52 2.15 -5.49
N SER A 352 15.31 3.25 -6.22
CA SER A 352 16.32 4.28 -6.40
C SER A 352 16.33 5.37 -5.32
N GLY A 353 15.53 5.22 -4.25
CA GLY A 353 15.47 6.16 -3.13
C GLY A 353 14.87 7.53 -3.48
N LYS A 354 14.17 7.63 -4.62
CA LYS A 354 13.50 8.85 -5.07
C LYS A 354 12.20 9.10 -4.31
N ILE A 355 11.50 8.04 -3.90
CA ILE A 355 10.33 8.09 -3.02
C ILE A 355 10.65 7.28 -1.76
N LEU A 356 10.37 7.86 -0.59
CA LEU A 356 10.49 7.19 0.70
C LEU A 356 9.11 6.73 1.16
N LEU A 357 9.03 5.52 1.71
CA LEU A 357 7.78 4.94 2.20
C LEU A 357 7.51 5.25 3.68
N SER A 358 8.47 5.87 4.38
CA SER A 358 8.48 6.01 5.84
C SER A 358 7.28 6.76 6.44
N ASN A 359 6.58 7.56 5.63
CA ASN A 359 5.42 8.34 6.07
C ASN A 359 4.09 7.86 5.45
N VAL A 360 4.12 6.79 4.66
CA VAL A 360 2.90 6.30 4.00
C VAL A 360 1.95 5.74 5.05
N ARG A 361 0.79 6.39 5.15
CA ARG A 361 -0.34 6.01 6.01
C ARG A 361 -1.47 5.38 5.21
N PHE A 362 -1.62 5.75 3.94
CA PHE A 362 -2.66 5.22 3.06
C PHE A 362 -2.04 4.50 1.86
N PHE A 363 -2.44 3.25 1.65
CA PHE A 363 -2.09 2.48 0.47
C PHE A 363 -3.36 2.01 -0.24
N ILE A 364 -3.65 2.60 -1.39
CA ILE A 364 -4.88 2.41 -2.12
C ILE A 364 -4.60 1.63 -3.40
N LEU A 365 -5.36 0.56 -3.65
CA LEU A 365 -5.37 -0.18 -4.90
C LEU A 365 -6.70 0.09 -5.61
N ASP A 366 -6.71 0.87 -6.68
CA ASP A 366 -7.90 1.05 -7.51
C ASP A 366 -7.90 0.04 -8.68
N GLU A 367 -9.10 -0.37 -9.10
CA GLU A 367 -9.30 -1.43 -10.10
C GLU A 367 -8.46 -2.69 -9.79
N ALA A 368 -8.56 -3.17 -8.55
CA ALA A 368 -7.70 -4.22 -8.00
C ALA A 368 -7.73 -5.52 -8.79
N ASP A 369 -8.87 -5.89 -9.38
CA ASP A 369 -9.02 -7.01 -10.30
C ASP A 369 -8.12 -6.87 -11.54
N SER A 370 -8.01 -5.66 -12.09
CA SER A 370 -7.09 -5.37 -13.19
C SER A 370 -5.62 -5.37 -12.71
N LEU A 371 -5.35 -4.86 -11.51
CA LEU A 371 -4.01 -4.88 -10.92
C LEU A 371 -3.52 -6.31 -10.66
N VAL A 372 -4.36 -7.22 -10.15
CA VAL A 372 -3.96 -8.61 -9.88
C VAL A 372 -3.86 -9.44 -11.16
N SER A 373 -4.70 -9.15 -12.16
CA SER A 373 -4.71 -9.88 -13.44
C SER A 373 -3.53 -9.50 -14.34
N ALA A 374 -2.97 -8.31 -14.17
CA ALA A 374 -1.85 -7.83 -14.98
C ALA A 374 -0.54 -8.56 -14.65
N LYS A 375 0.14 -9.02 -15.70
CA LYS A 375 1.42 -9.73 -15.58
C LYS A 375 2.45 -8.84 -14.86
N ASN A 376 3.00 -9.36 -13.76
CA ASN A 376 4.00 -8.73 -12.88
C ASN A 376 3.50 -7.65 -11.91
N HIS A 377 2.24 -7.20 -11.98
CA HIS A 377 1.76 -6.16 -11.06
C HIS A 377 1.61 -6.70 -9.62
N LEU A 378 0.98 -7.86 -9.44
CA LEU A 378 0.78 -8.45 -8.11
C LEU A 378 2.10 -8.67 -7.35
N PRO A 379 3.15 -9.32 -7.91
CA PRO A 379 4.43 -9.44 -7.22
C PRO A 379 5.08 -8.09 -6.86
N THR A 380 4.92 -7.07 -7.70
CA THR A 380 5.41 -5.72 -7.43
C THR A 380 4.63 -5.08 -6.27
N ILE A 381 3.30 -5.19 -6.26
CA ILE A 381 2.44 -4.71 -5.18
C ILE A 381 2.81 -5.36 -3.84
N GLU A 382 3.03 -6.68 -3.83
CA GLU A 382 3.46 -7.42 -2.64
C GLU A 382 4.81 -6.92 -2.11
N ARG A 383 5.79 -6.65 -2.99
CA ARG A 383 7.09 -6.07 -2.60
C ARG A 383 6.96 -4.66 -2.05
N ILE A 384 6.15 -3.81 -2.68
CA ILE A 384 5.90 -2.43 -2.24
C ILE A 384 5.27 -2.46 -0.84
N HIS A 385 4.21 -3.25 -0.66
CA HIS A 385 3.52 -3.37 0.62
C HIS A 385 4.42 -3.93 1.73
N ALA A 386 5.25 -4.93 1.45
CA ALA A 386 6.22 -5.43 2.42
C ALA A 386 7.20 -4.36 2.90
N ALA A 387 7.51 -3.37 2.05
CA ALA A 387 8.38 -2.24 2.38
C ALA A 387 7.64 -1.08 3.08
N LEU A 388 6.30 -1.08 3.10
CA LEU A 388 5.53 -0.06 3.79
C LEU A 388 5.70 -0.19 5.32
N PRO A 389 5.71 0.95 6.05
CA PRO A 389 5.61 0.92 7.50
C PRO A 389 4.23 0.39 7.89
N LYS A 390 4.15 -0.55 8.83
CA LYS A 390 2.86 -0.97 9.41
C LYS A 390 2.29 0.11 10.32
N ILE A 391 3.19 0.86 10.97
CA ILE A 391 2.89 2.04 11.77
C ILE A 391 3.89 3.14 11.38
N THR A 392 3.45 4.37 11.24
CA THR A 392 4.27 5.52 10.89
C THR A 392 5.10 6.01 12.09
N ALA A 393 6.08 6.86 11.82
CA ALA A 393 6.79 7.58 12.88
C ALA A 393 5.88 8.53 13.69
N SER A 394 4.62 8.75 13.33
CA SER A 394 3.63 9.47 14.16
C SER A 394 2.82 8.54 15.05
N GLY A 395 2.98 7.22 14.93
CA GLY A 395 2.17 6.22 15.64
C GLY A 395 0.86 5.87 14.93
N GLU A 396 0.65 6.34 13.70
CA GLU A 396 -0.54 6.04 12.92
C GLU A 396 -0.35 4.71 12.18
N ARG A 397 -1.38 3.86 12.15
CA ARG A 397 -1.33 2.59 11.40
C ARG A 397 -1.44 2.86 9.90
N LEU A 398 -0.80 2.01 9.10
CA LEU A 398 -1.12 1.88 7.68
C LEU A 398 -2.57 1.42 7.50
N GLN A 399 -3.32 2.18 6.73
CA GLN A 399 -4.67 1.87 6.28
C GLN A 399 -4.62 1.48 4.80
N MET A 400 -5.16 0.31 4.49
CA MET A 400 -5.23 -0.20 3.13
C MET A 400 -6.67 -0.09 2.60
N ILE A 401 -6.82 0.48 1.40
CA ILE A 401 -8.12 0.62 0.72
C ILE A 401 -8.01 -0.09 -0.62
N VAL A 402 -8.92 -1.01 -0.91
CA VAL A 402 -8.92 -1.80 -2.14
C VAL A 402 -10.27 -1.64 -2.82
N CYS A 403 -10.25 -1.13 -4.04
CA CYS A 403 -11.42 -0.91 -4.87
C CYS A 403 -11.36 -1.87 -6.05
N SER A 404 -12.47 -2.53 -6.37
CA SER A 404 -12.57 -3.38 -7.56
C SER A 404 -13.95 -3.28 -8.17
N ALA A 405 -14.08 -3.65 -9.45
CA ALA A 405 -15.39 -3.91 -10.02
C ALA A 405 -16.08 -5.12 -9.36
N THR A 406 -15.32 -6.09 -8.83
CA THR A 406 -15.88 -7.35 -8.28
C THR A 406 -15.06 -7.84 -7.07
N LEU A 407 -15.68 -8.10 -5.91
CA LEU A 407 -14.98 -8.74 -4.78
C LEU A 407 -14.93 -10.27 -4.86
N HIS A 408 -15.65 -10.86 -5.82
CA HIS A 408 -15.68 -12.31 -6.03
C HIS A 408 -14.52 -12.83 -6.89
N ASN A 409 -13.65 -11.93 -7.38
CA ASN A 409 -12.39 -12.33 -7.98
C ASN A 409 -11.51 -13.01 -6.93
N PHE A 410 -11.16 -14.28 -7.17
CA PHE A 410 -10.36 -15.10 -6.25
C PHE A 410 -9.01 -14.46 -5.90
N ASP A 411 -8.35 -13.83 -6.86
CA ASP A 411 -7.04 -13.20 -6.65
C ASP A 411 -7.16 -11.92 -5.84
N VAL A 412 -8.24 -11.14 -6.00
CA VAL A 412 -8.53 -9.96 -5.15
C VAL A 412 -8.78 -10.40 -3.71
N LYS A 413 -9.58 -11.44 -3.50
CA LYS A 413 -9.81 -11.99 -2.15
C LYS A 413 -8.52 -12.49 -1.51
N LYS A 414 -7.69 -13.22 -2.26
CA LYS A 414 -6.39 -13.72 -1.78
C LYS A 414 -5.40 -12.59 -1.48
N LEU A 415 -5.45 -11.49 -2.22
CA LEU A 415 -4.69 -10.28 -1.93
C LEU A 415 -5.16 -9.66 -0.62
N ALA A 416 -6.48 -9.48 -0.45
CA ALA A 416 -7.06 -8.91 0.76
C ALA A 416 -6.71 -9.74 2.01
N ASP A 417 -6.88 -11.05 1.96
CA ASP A 417 -6.56 -11.96 3.07
C ASP A 417 -5.07 -11.92 3.48
N ARG A 418 -4.17 -11.57 2.56
CA ARG A 418 -2.73 -11.53 2.82
C ARG A 418 -2.23 -10.18 3.31
N MET A 419 -2.82 -9.10 2.82
CA MET A 419 -2.26 -7.75 2.96
C MET A 419 -3.08 -6.86 3.88
N MET A 420 -4.40 -7.06 3.92
CA MET A 420 -5.31 -6.24 4.72
C MET A 420 -5.50 -6.85 6.11
N HIS A 421 -5.74 -6.00 7.09
CA HIS A 421 -5.97 -6.40 8.47
C HIS A 421 -7.41 -6.09 8.88
N PHE A 422 -8.23 -7.16 8.88
CA PHE A 422 -9.67 -7.16 9.15
C PHE A 422 -10.43 -6.10 8.36
N PRO A 423 -10.42 -6.16 7.01
CA PRO A 423 -11.05 -5.14 6.19
C PRO A 423 -12.58 -5.17 6.34
N GLN A 424 -13.20 -3.99 6.33
CA GLN A 424 -14.64 -3.86 6.17
C GLN A 424 -15.01 -4.07 4.70
N TRP A 425 -16.00 -4.93 4.45
CA TRP A 425 -16.48 -5.26 3.11
C TRP A 425 -17.66 -4.37 2.75
N VAL A 426 -17.51 -3.60 1.68
CA VAL A 426 -18.59 -2.79 1.08
C VAL A 426 -18.85 -3.36 -0.32
N ASP A 427 -19.73 -4.36 -0.38
CA ASP A 427 -20.06 -5.06 -1.62
C ASP A 427 -21.47 -4.70 -2.08
N LEU A 428 -21.58 -3.77 -3.03
CA LEU A 428 -22.86 -3.37 -3.61
C LEU A 428 -23.20 -4.15 -4.88
N LYS A 429 -22.25 -4.90 -5.42
CA LYS A 429 -22.46 -5.70 -6.63
C LYS A 429 -23.02 -7.07 -6.28
N GLY A 430 -22.58 -7.65 -5.16
CA GLY A 430 -22.80 -9.08 -4.91
C GLY A 430 -22.13 -9.92 -6.00
N GLN A 431 -22.63 -11.14 -6.23
CA GLN A 431 -22.05 -12.06 -7.24
C GLN A 431 -22.10 -11.46 -8.65
N ASP A 432 -21.16 -11.85 -9.52
CA ASP A 432 -21.09 -11.35 -10.90
C ASP A 432 -22.44 -11.51 -11.61
N SER A 433 -23.16 -10.41 -11.70
CA SER A 433 -24.34 -10.24 -12.53
C SER A 433 -23.98 -9.35 -13.72
N VAL A 434 -24.59 -9.66 -14.85
CA VAL A 434 -24.66 -8.75 -15.98
C VAL A 434 -25.54 -7.57 -15.54
N PRO A 435 -25.13 -6.30 -15.73
CA PRO A 435 -26.00 -5.16 -15.42
C PRO A 435 -27.32 -5.28 -16.20
N ASP A 436 -28.45 -4.95 -15.57
CA ASP A 436 -29.77 -5.05 -16.23
C ASP A 436 -29.88 -4.19 -17.51
N THR A 437 -29.01 -3.20 -17.65
CA THR A 437 -28.89 -2.33 -18.83
C THR A 437 -28.17 -2.98 -20.01
N VAL A 438 -27.51 -4.14 -19.82
CA VAL A 438 -26.74 -4.82 -20.86
C VAL A 438 -27.57 -5.97 -21.45
N HIS A 439 -27.98 -5.82 -22.71
CA HIS A 439 -28.66 -6.86 -23.45
C HIS A 439 -27.66 -7.80 -24.14
N HIS A 440 -27.68 -9.08 -23.76
CA HIS A 440 -26.83 -10.10 -24.38
C HIS A 440 -27.52 -10.73 -25.59
N VAL A 441 -26.88 -10.65 -26.76
CA VAL A 441 -27.34 -11.32 -27.98
C VAL A 441 -26.21 -12.19 -28.53
N VAL A 442 -26.50 -13.47 -28.75
CA VAL A 442 -25.57 -14.41 -29.36
C VAL A 442 -26.04 -14.72 -30.78
N CYS A 443 -25.26 -14.28 -31.78
CA CYS A 443 -25.49 -14.61 -33.18
C CYS A 443 -24.56 -15.74 -33.62
N LYS A 444 -25.13 -16.91 -33.92
CA LYS A 444 -24.37 -18.05 -34.43
C LYS A 444 -24.06 -17.82 -35.92
N ILE A 445 -22.78 -17.70 -36.25
CA ILE A 445 -22.30 -17.59 -37.62
C ILE A 445 -21.79 -18.96 -38.06
N ASP A 446 -22.43 -19.53 -39.06
CA ASP A 446 -22.10 -20.86 -39.59
C ASP A 446 -21.96 -20.78 -41.11
N SER A 447 -20.73 -20.97 -41.58
CA SER A 447 -20.35 -20.90 -43.00
C SER A 447 -20.85 -22.09 -43.82
N LYS A 448 -21.31 -23.16 -43.17
CA LYS A 448 -21.97 -24.29 -43.83
C LYS A 448 -23.38 -23.93 -44.27
N THR A 449 -24.11 -23.24 -43.39
CA THR A 449 -25.49 -22.79 -43.66
C THR A 449 -25.54 -21.48 -44.43
N ASP A 450 -24.71 -20.50 -44.06
CA ASP A 450 -24.62 -19.22 -44.76
C ASP A 450 -23.49 -19.30 -45.81
N ARG A 451 -23.87 -19.54 -47.06
CA ARG A 451 -22.93 -19.67 -48.19
C ARG A 451 -22.59 -18.32 -48.86
N MET A 452 -22.95 -17.18 -48.25
CA MET A 452 -22.67 -15.85 -48.80
C MET A 452 -21.18 -15.63 -49.06
N TRP A 453 -20.31 -16.11 -48.16
CA TRP A 453 -18.86 -15.95 -48.27
C TRP A 453 -18.24 -16.58 -49.52
N ILE A 454 -18.87 -17.61 -50.09
CA ILE A 454 -18.44 -18.26 -51.33
C ILE A 454 -18.65 -17.31 -52.51
N ARG A 455 -19.74 -16.54 -52.48
CA ARG A 455 -20.19 -15.66 -53.58
C ARG A 455 -19.52 -14.29 -53.57
N LEU A 456 -18.95 -13.88 -52.44
CA LEU A 456 -18.23 -12.61 -52.32
C LEU A 456 -16.99 -12.62 -53.22
N LYS A 457 -16.76 -11.55 -53.97
CA LYS A 457 -15.52 -11.38 -54.73
C LYS A 457 -14.34 -11.16 -53.76
N PRO A 458 -13.11 -11.57 -54.10
CA PRO A 458 -11.95 -11.38 -53.22
C PRO A 458 -11.79 -9.95 -52.68
N GLN A 459 -12.06 -8.93 -53.50
CA GLN A 459 -11.96 -7.52 -53.10
C GLN A 459 -13.04 -7.09 -52.08
N GLU A 460 -14.16 -7.80 -52.06
CA GLU A 460 -15.31 -7.55 -51.18
C GLU A 460 -15.18 -8.27 -49.84
N ARG A 461 -14.18 -9.16 -49.67
CA ARG A 461 -13.96 -9.94 -48.45
C ARG A 461 -13.10 -9.20 -47.45
N ILE A 462 -13.33 -9.44 -46.16
CA ILE A 462 -12.35 -9.10 -45.13
C ILE A 462 -11.09 -9.96 -45.34
N GLN A 463 -9.92 -9.36 -45.13
CA GLN A 463 -8.67 -10.10 -45.12
C GLN A 463 -8.59 -10.89 -43.80
N THR A 464 -8.29 -12.19 -43.88
CA THR A 464 -8.15 -13.05 -42.70
C THR A 464 -6.70 -13.06 -42.20
N ASP A 465 -6.47 -13.72 -41.06
CA ASP A 465 -5.15 -13.92 -40.45
C ASP A 465 -4.20 -14.80 -41.28
N GLY A 466 -4.69 -15.40 -42.37
CA GLY A 466 -3.89 -16.24 -43.26
C GLY A 466 -3.50 -17.60 -42.68
N ILE A 467 -4.10 -18.03 -41.55
CA ILE A 467 -3.77 -19.33 -40.93
C ILE A 467 -3.95 -20.51 -41.90
N HIS A 468 -4.89 -20.36 -42.85
CA HIS A 468 -5.25 -21.36 -43.84
C HIS A 468 -4.60 -21.13 -45.22
N ALA A 469 -3.59 -20.26 -45.32
CA ALA A 469 -2.97 -19.93 -46.60
C ALA A 469 -2.27 -21.13 -47.28
N ASN A 470 -1.86 -22.13 -46.50
CA ASN A 470 -1.23 -23.36 -46.98
C ASN A 470 -2.22 -24.54 -47.03
N ASP A 471 -3.48 -24.34 -46.65
CA ASP A 471 -4.52 -25.37 -46.68
C ASP A 471 -5.23 -25.37 -48.04
N GLU A 472 -5.75 -26.53 -48.44
CA GLU A 472 -6.59 -26.63 -49.64
C GLU A 472 -8.01 -26.11 -49.37
N ILE A 473 -8.18 -24.79 -49.44
CA ILE A 473 -9.51 -24.17 -49.31
C ILE A 473 -10.31 -24.37 -50.59
N ARG A 474 -11.36 -25.19 -50.50
CA ARG A 474 -12.25 -25.53 -51.62
C ARG A 474 -13.64 -24.94 -51.36
N PRO A 475 -13.97 -23.73 -51.86
CA PRO A 475 -15.26 -23.09 -51.60
C PRO A 475 -16.44 -24.00 -51.96
N GLY A 476 -17.31 -24.26 -50.97
CA GLY A 476 -18.46 -25.16 -51.12
C GLY A 476 -18.25 -26.59 -50.59
N SER A 477 -17.04 -26.92 -50.15
CA SER A 477 -16.77 -28.14 -49.38
C SER A 477 -17.01 -27.95 -47.88
N ASP A 478 -17.19 -29.07 -47.18
CA ASP A 478 -17.40 -29.12 -45.73
C ASP A 478 -16.09 -29.40 -44.95
N TYR A 479 -14.92 -29.20 -45.57
CA TYR A 479 -13.64 -29.35 -44.87
C TYR A 479 -13.53 -28.34 -43.72
N PRO A 480 -13.08 -28.74 -42.52
CA PRO A 480 -13.02 -27.87 -41.35
C PRO A 480 -12.31 -26.53 -41.59
N GLU A 481 -11.20 -26.55 -42.33
CA GLU A 481 -10.39 -25.39 -42.68
C GLU A 481 -11.15 -24.46 -43.64
N THR A 482 -11.86 -25.04 -44.62
CA THR A 482 -12.73 -24.30 -45.54
C THR A 482 -13.87 -23.61 -44.79
N LEU A 483 -14.51 -24.32 -43.86
CA LEU A 483 -15.60 -23.76 -43.04
C LEU A 483 -15.09 -22.71 -42.05
N SER A 484 -13.91 -22.93 -41.45
CA SER A 484 -13.24 -21.96 -40.58
C SER A 484 -12.96 -20.66 -41.32
N GLU A 485 -12.34 -20.74 -42.51
CA GLU A 485 -12.05 -19.59 -43.36
C GLU A 485 -13.33 -18.86 -43.78
N GLY A 486 -14.36 -19.61 -44.20
CA GLY A 486 -15.67 -19.05 -44.51
C GLY A 486 -16.31 -18.31 -43.33
N THR A 487 -16.16 -18.85 -42.11
CA THR A 487 -16.69 -18.23 -40.89
C THR A 487 -15.96 -16.92 -40.58
N LYS A 488 -14.64 -16.88 -40.76
CA LYS A 488 -13.84 -15.65 -40.59
C LYS A 488 -14.28 -14.56 -41.58
N ILE A 489 -14.51 -14.93 -42.84
CA ILE A 489 -15.01 -14.01 -43.86
C ILE A 489 -16.41 -13.49 -43.50
N LEU A 490 -17.33 -14.38 -43.11
CA LEU A 490 -18.70 -13.99 -42.73
C LEU A 490 -18.74 -13.04 -41.54
N LYS A 491 -17.85 -13.18 -40.54
CA LYS A 491 -17.81 -12.28 -39.39
C LYS A 491 -17.72 -10.80 -39.80
N GLY A 492 -16.96 -10.48 -40.86
CA GLY A 492 -16.90 -9.12 -41.39
C GLY A 492 -18.26 -8.62 -41.92
N GLU A 493 -19.02 -9.47 -42.60
CA GLU A 493 -20.39 -9.14 -43.07
C GLU A 493 -21.37 -8.99 -41.90
N TYR A 494 -21.30 -9.88 -40.92
CA TYR A 494 -22.22 -9.89 -39.79
C TYR A 494 -22.01 -8.70 -38.86
N VAL A 495 -20.78 -8.21 -38.72
CA VAL A 495 -20.50 -6.94 -38.03
C VAL A 495 -21.23 -5.78 -38.71
N LEU A 496 -21.12 -5.65 -40.04
CA LEU A 496 -21.82 -4.60 -40.78
C LEU A 496 -23.35 -4.74 -40.69
N LYS A 497 -23.86 -5.96 -40.77
CA LYS A 497 -25.30 -6.25 -40.59
C LYS A 497 -25.76 -5.84 -39.20
N ALA A 498 -25.01 -6.19 -38.15
CA ALA A 498 -25.36 -5.86 -36.78
C ALA A 498 -25.39 -4.34 -36.56
N ILE A 499 -24.36 -3.62 -37.03
CA ILE A 499 -24.30 -2.14 -36.93
C ILE A 499 -25.54 -1.51 -37.57
N ARG A 500 -25.87 -1.92 -38.80
CA ARG A 500 -26.98 -1.33 -39.56
C ARG A 500 -28.36 -1.74 -39.04
N GLN A 501 -28.55 -3.01 -38.70
CA GLN A 501 -29.84 -3.51 -38.23
C GLN A 501 -30.20 -3.00 -36.84
N CYS A 502 -29.19 -2.86 -35.96
CA CYS A 502 -29.39 -2.30 -34.64
C CYS A 502 -29.31 -0.76 -34.63
N ASN A 503 -29.11 -0.12 -35.79
CA ASN A 503 -28.93 1.32 -35.93
C ASN A 503 -27.92 1.88 -34.92
N MET A 504 -26.74 1.26 -34.83
CA MET A 504 -25.71 1.61 -33.86
C MET A 504 -25.03 2.92 -34.25
N ASP A 505 -25.16 3.95 -33.42
CA ASP A 505 -24.49 5.24 -33.62
C ASP A 505 -23.01 5.19 -33.26
N GLN A 506 -22.66 4.37 -32.26
CA GLN A 506 -21.29 4.18 -31.78
C GLN A 506 -21.15 2.75 -31.23
N GLY A 507 -19.96 2.16 -31.35
CA GLY A 507 -19.70 0.83 -30.79
C GLY A 507 -18.23 0.45 -30.74
N ILE A 508 -17.90 -0.46 -29.82
CA ILE A 508 -16.56 -1.03 -29.69
C ILE A 508 -16.59 -2.47 -30.20
N ILE A 509 -15.66 -2.80 -31.11
CA ILE A 509 -15.54 -4.15 -31.66
C ILE A 509 -14.25 -4.79 -31.14
N PHE A 510 -14.41 -5.86 -30.36
CA PHE A 510 -13.28 -6.64 -29.86
C PHE A 510 -12.91 -7.76 -30.85
N CYS A 511 -11.67 -7.75 -31.32
CA CYS A 511 -11.08 -8.87 -32.06
C CYS A 511 -10.09 -9.64 -31.19
N ARG A 512 -9.81 -10.89 -31.57
CA ARG A 512 -8.88 -11.75 -30.82
C ARG A 512 -7.43 -11.29 -30.93
N THR A 513 -7.03 -10.83 -32.12
CA THR A 513 -5.64 -10.46 -32.39
C THR A 513 -5.55 -9.03 -32.91
N LYS A 514 -4.36 -8.44 -32.76
CA LYS A 514 -4.04 -7.11 -33.28
C LYS A 514 -4.21 -7.04 -34.80
N LEU A 515 -3.75 -8.09 -35.50
CA LEU A 515 -3.89 -8.23 -36.95
C LEU A 515 -5.36 -8.25 -37.38
N ASP A 516 -6.23 -8.94 -36.63
CA ASP A 516 -7.67 -8.94 -36.92
C ASP A 516 -8.30 -7.56 -36.74
N CYS A 517 -7.86 -6.79 -35.73
CA CYS A 517 -8.30 -5.40 -35.58
C CYS A 517 -7.91 -4.56 -36.81
N ASP A 518 -6.68 -4.69 -37.31
CA ASP A 518 -6.20 -3.97 -38.49
C ASP A 518 -6.92 -4.39 -39.78
N ASN A 519 -7.15 -5.69 -39.93
CA ASN A 519 -7.89 -6.25 -41.06
C ASN A 519 -9.34 -5.75 -41.08
N LEU A 520 -10.00 -5.69 -39.91
CA LEU A 520 -11.37 -5.21 -39.79
C LEU A 520 -11.46 -3.71 -40.04
N GLU A 521 -10.54 -2.90 -39.50
CA GLU A 521 -10.49 -1.46 -39.77
C GLU A 521 -10.36 -1.18 -41.27
N ARG A 522 -9.42 -1.83 -41.95
CA ARG A 522 -9.22 -1.70 -43.40
C ARG A 522 -10.43 -2.17 -44.21
N TYR A 523 -11.09 -3.23 -43.75
CA TYR A 523 -12.29 -3.74 -44.37
C TYR A 523 -13.46 -2.77 -44.25
N LEU A 524 -13.73 -2.24 -43.06
CA LEU A 524 -14.82 -1.28 -42.81
C LEU A 524 -14.59 0.01 -43.59
N LYS A 525 -13.38 0.60 -43.55
CA LYS A 525 -13.04 1.82 -44.32
C LYS A 525 -13.22 1.64 -45.83
N ARG A 526 -12.95 0.43 -46.34
CA ARG A 526 -13.09 0.14 -47.77
C ARG A 526 -14.53 -0.10 -48.18
N LYS A 527 -15.33 -0.76 -47.35
CA LYS A 527 -16.65 -1.29 -47.75
C LYS A 527 -17.83 -0.46 -47.24
N ALA A 528 -17.65 0.29 -46.16
CA ALA A 528 -18.68 1.10 -45.52
C ALA A 528 -18.18 2.54 -45.41
N HIS A 529 -18.30 3.29 -46.51
CA HIS A 529 -17.90 4.70 -46.58
C HIS A 529 -18.76 5.62 -45.70
N ASP A 530 -19.93 5.12 -45.30
CA ASP A 530 -20.86 5.73 -44.35
C ASP A 530 -20.38 5.63 -42.89
N LEU A 531 -19.39 4.79 -42.58
CA LEU A 531 -18.91 4.55 -41.23
C LEU A 531 -17.48 5.06 -41.04
N THR A 532 -17.20 5.55 -39.85
CA THR A 532 -15.84 5.81 -39.37
C THR A 532 -15.37 4.66 -38.50
N CYS A 533 -14.08 4.32 -38.60
CA CYS A 533 -13.50 3.25 -37.79
C CYS A 533 -12.03 3.56 -37.54
N VAL A 534 -11.60 3.38 -36.29
CA VAL A 534 -10.21 3.53 -35.84
C VAL A 534 -9.83 2.32 -34.99
N CYS A 535 -8.54 2.00 -34.97
CA CYS A 535 -8.03 0.82 -34.30
C CYS A 535 -7.21 1.17 -33.05
N LEU A 536 -7.36 0.41 -31.97
CA LEU A 536 -6.62 0.63 -30.71
C LEU A 536 -6.00 -0.68 -30.22
N HIS A 537 -4.67 -0.80 -30.34
CA HIS A 537 -3.89 -1.92 -29.79
C HIS A 537 -2.42 -1.53 -29.62
N GLY A 538 -1.66 -2.34 -28.87
CA GLY A 538 -0.29 -2.01 -28.45
C GLY A 538 0.77 -1.88 -29.54
N ASP A 539 0.49 -2.25 -30.79
CA ASP A 539 1.45 -2.07 -31.91
C ASP A 539 1.27 -0.72 -32.63
N ARG A 540 0.17 0.00 -32.34
CA ARG A 540 -0.03 1.38 -32.82
C ARG A 540 0.86 2.35 -32.06
N ARG A 541 1.31 3.41 -32.73
CA ARG A 541 2.17 4.42 -32.11
C ARG A 541 1.42 5.11 -30.97
N PRO A 542 2.09 5.55 -29.88
CA PRO A 542 1.43 6.20 -28.76
C PRO A 542 0.55 7.40 -29.17
N ASP A 543 1.04 8.26 -30.05
CA ASP A 543 0.30 9.43 -30.56
C ASP A 543 -0.94 9.04 -31.38
N GLU A 544 -0.83 7.95 -32.14
CA GLU A 544 -1.94 7.39 -32.91
C GLU A 544 -3.02 6.81 -32.00
N ARG A 545 -2.64 6.12 -30.92
CA ARG A 545 -3.60 5.58 -29.94
C ARG A 545 -4.38 6.68 -29.23
N THR A 546 -3.70 7.74 -28.80
CA THR A 546 -4.37 8.91 -28.20
C THR A 546 -5.34 9.54 -29.19
N ARG A 547 -4.89 9.82 -30.42
CA ARG A 547 -5.74 10.39 -31.46
C ARG A 547 -6.96 9.52 -31.80
N ASN A 548 -6.78 8.20 -31.86
CA ASN A 548 -7.86 7.26 -32.15
C ASN A 548 -8.87 7.18 -30.99
N LEU A 549 -8.40 7.23 -29.74
CA LEU A 549 -9.28 7.30 -28.59
C LEU A 549 -10.07 8.60 -28.57
N ASP A 550 -9.43 9.73 -28.88
CA ASP A 550 -10.09 11.04 -28.96
C ASP A 550 -11.05 11.15 -30.14
N ALA A 551 -10.81 10.40 -31.23
CA ALA A 551 -11.76 10.31 -32.34
C ALA A 551 -12.96 9.39 -32.04
N PHE A 552 -12.83 8.48 -31.06
CA PHE A 552 -13.93 7.64 -30.60
C PHE A 552 -14.81 8.37 -29.59
N LYS A 553 -14.21 9.10 -28.65
CA LYS A 553 -14.91 9.99 -27.72
C LYS A 553 -15.66 11.09 -28.48
#